data_AF-A0A139DL94-F1
#
_entry.id   AF-A0A139DL94-F1
#
_cell.length_a   1.000
_cell.length_b   1.000
_cell.length_c   1.000
_cell.angle_alpha   90.00
_cell.angle_beta   90.00
_cell.angle_gamma   90.00
#
_symmetry.space_group_name_H-M   'P 1'
#
loop_
_entity.id
_entity.type
_entity.pdbx_description
1 polymer ?
#
loop_
_entity_poly.entity_id
_entity_poly.type
_entity_poly.pdbx_seq_one_letter_code
_entity_poly.pdbx_strand_id
1 'polypeptide(L)'
;MPGTSNYDAQNKINKVTYQPMTQQNPDTNPIEAPQVAAWWAERRRYLEQIRKVPDIKQRFRKELFFYVLRRVLWSYGFFPVVLAFWLPLVLASFNPVVMAQDLITLLQGFVATNPEQQANTLSSLTIGWLSIGTFFLVFDVVISPFRSPYEYEADVYMKSWEQLNGTFDSEFPAPSPE
;
A
#
# COMPACT_ATOMS: atom_id res chain seq x y z
N MET A 1 -19.37 -8.73 24.78
CA MET A 1 -19.48 -7.28 24.49
C MET A 1 -19.69 -6.54 25.81
N PRO A 2 -19.29 -5.27 25.98
CA PRO A 2 -18.49 -4.42 25.09
C PRO A 2 -17.31 -3.72 25.81
N GLY A 3 -16.39 -3.25 25.00
CA GLY A 3 -15.30 -2.34 25.35
C GLY A 3 -14.67 -1.82 24.07
N THR A 4 -15.52 -1.48 23.09
CA THR A 4 -15.14 -0.83 21.84
C THR A 4 -14.61 0.55 22.19
N SER A 5 -13.31 0.66 22.32
CA SER A 5 -12.70 1.93 22.68
C SER A 5 -12.86 2.92 21.54
N ASN A 6 -13.49 4.03 21.90
CA ASN A 6 -13.92 5.20 21.13
C ASN A 6 -12.78 5.97 20.41
N TYR A 7 -11.64 5.34 20.12
CA TYR A 7 -10.46 6.02 19.56
C TYR A 7 -10.62 6.38 18.07
N ASP A 8 -11.46 5.66 17.32
CA ASP A 8 -11.66 5.91 15.89
C ASP A 8 -12.61 7.09 15.58
N ALA A 9 -13.41 7.53 16.56
CA ALA A 9 -14.43 8.55 16.33
C ALA A 9 -13.93 10.00 16.53
N GLN A 10 -12.95 10.22 17.41
CA GLN A 10 -12.40 11.57 17.64
C GLN A 10 -11.37 12.01 16.58
N ASN A 11 -10.77 11.06 15.86
CA ASN A 11 -9.73 11.37 14.86
C ASN A 11 -10.29 11.84 13.50
N LYS A 12 -11.63 11.91 13.36
CA LYS A 12 -12.27 12.46 12.15
C LYS A 12 -12.55 13.96 12.21
N ILE A 13 -12.48 14.57 13.40
CA ILE A 13 -12.81 16.00 13.59
C ILE A 13 -11.56 16.87 13.62
N ASN A 14 -10.43 16.37 14.13
CA ASN A 14 -9.13 17.06 14.08
C ASN A 14 -8.27 16.53 12.95
N LYS A 15 -8.74 16.68 11.72
CA LYS A 15 -7.85 16.66 10.55
C LYS A 15 -7.11 18.00 10.49
N VAL A 16 -6.38 18.32 11.55
CA VAL A 16 -5.41 19.42 11.50
C VAL A 16 -4.34 18.92 10.55
N THR A 17 -4.32 19.50 9.36
CA THR A 17 -3.27 19.31 8.37
C THR A 17 -1.97 19.82 8.99
N TYR A 18 -1.28 18.98 9.76
CA TYR A 18 0.03 19.32 10.29
C TYR A 18 1.04 19.13 9.16
N GLN A 19 1.53 20.27 8.68
CA GLN A 19 2.71 20.33 7.85
C GLN A 19 3.90 19.86 8.69
N PRO A 20 4.66 18.83 8.27
CA PRO A 20 5.93 18.52 8.91
C PRO A 20 6.82 19.78 8.91
N MET A 21 7.81 19.91 9.82
CA MET A 21 8.78 21.04 9.80
C MET A 21 9.45 21.27 8.42
N THR A 22 9.37 20.29 7.52
CA THR A 22 9.85 20.35 6.13
C THR A 22 8.83 20.90 5.12
N GLN A 23 7.58 21.12 5.50
CA GLN A 23 6.57 21.79 4.68
C GLN A 23 6.46 23.24 5.15
N GLN A 24 6.90 24.13 4.28
CA GLN A 24 6.93 25.57 4.46
C GLN A 24 5.51 26.11 4.66
N ASN A 25 5.23 26.59 5.87
CA ASN A 25 4.09 27.46 6.13
C ASN A 25 4.50 28.87 5.67
N PRO A 26 3.78 29.55 4.76
CA PRO A 26 4.24 30.79 4.14
C PRO A 26 4.38 31.97 5.13
N ASP A 27 3.82 31.84 6.34
CA ASP A 27 3.73 32.92 7.34
C ASP A 27 4.58 32.69 8.60
N THR A 28 5.61 31.82 8.57
CA THR A 28 6.46 31.58 9.77
C THR A 28 7.94 31.75 9.43
N ASN A 29 8.69 32.36 10.36
CA ASN A 29 10.13 32.64 10.31
C ASN A 29 10.92 31.50 9.64
N PRO A 30 11.99 31.82 8.88
CA PRO A 30 12.81 30.82 8.22
C PRO A 30 13.34 29.82 9.25
N ILE A 31 12.82 28.59 9.20
CA ILE A 31 13.25 27.49 10.08
C ILE A 31 14.75 27.32 9.85
N GLU A 32 15.54 27.49 10.91
CA GLU A 32 16.99 27.43 10.82
C GLU A 32 17.44 26.05 10.32
N ALA A 33 18.19 26.02 9.22
CA ALA A 33 18.81 24.82 8.65
C ALA A 33 19.46 23.86 9.68
N PRO A 34 20.13 24.32 10.77
CA PRO A 34 20.65 23.43 11.81
C PRO A 34 19.57 22.64 12.59
N GLN A 35 18.39 23.23 12.84
CA GLN A 35 17.31 22.54 13.57
C GLN A 35 16.69 21.42 12.72
N VAL A 36 16.53 21.67 11.41
CA VAL A 36 16.10 20.66 10.43
C VAL A 36 17.13 19.53 10.34
N ALA A 37 18.42 19.85 10.36
CA ALA A 37 19.48 18.84 10.35
C ALA A 37 19.48 17.98 11.63
N ALA A 38 19.26 18.58 12.79
CA ALA A 38 19.13 17.86 14.06
C ALA A 38 17.92 16.92 14.06
N TRP A 39 16.77 17.38 13.52
CA TRP A 39 15.57 16.57 13.36
C TRP A 39 15.81 15.33 12.47
N TRP A 40 16.46 15.51 11.32
CA TRP A 40 16.80 14.39 10.43
C TRP A 40 17.85 13.44 11.01
N ALA A 41 18.76 13.93 11.86
CA ALA A 41 19.75 13.12 12.54
C ALA A 41 19.09 12.22 13.61
N GLU A 42 18.16 12.79 14.38
CA GLU A 42 17.43 12.07 15.43
C GLU A 42 16.50 11.00 14.84
N ARG A 43 15.77 11.34 13.76
CA ARG A 43 14.93 10.37 13.03
C ARG A 43 15.75 9.16 12.55
N ARG A 44 16.97 9.38 12.05
CA ARG A 44 17.86 8.30 11.60
C ARG A 44 18.33 7.41 12.76
N ARG A 45 18.73 8.01 13.89
CA ARG A 45 19.13 7.27 15.10
C ARG A 45 18.00 6.41 15.64
N TYR A 46 16.79 6.96 15.69
CA TYR A 46 15.61 6.24 16.16
C TYR A 46 15.26 5.05 15.25
N LEU A 47 15.34 5.23 13.93
CA LEU A 47 15.15 4.14 12.97
C LEU A 47 16.19 3.03 13.12
N GLU A 48 17.45 3.36 13.39
CA GLU A 48 18.50 2.37 13.67
C GLU A 48 18.24 1.58 14.96
N GLN A 49 17.72 2.24 15.99
CA GLN A 49 17.36 1.61 17.26
C GLN A 49 16.14 0.70 17.10
N ILE A 50 15.08 1.16 16.44
CA ILE A 50 13.88 0.37 16.14
C ILE A 50 14.20 -0.85 15.28
N ARG A 51 15.12 -0.71 14.31
CA ARG A 51 15.52 -1.83 13.43
C ARG A 51 16.19 -2.98 14.20
N LYS A 52 16.69 -2.76 15.43
CA LYS A 52 17.26 -3.81 16.29
C LYS A 52 16.18 -4.61 17.04
N VAL A 53 14.95 -4.12 17.14
CA VAL A 53 13.86 -4.79 17.85
C VAL A 53 13.25 -5.91 16.98
N PRO A 54 13.27 -7.18 17.43
CA PRO A 54 12.75 -8.30 16.64
C PRO A 54 11.22 -8.29 16.48
N ASP A 55 10.49 -7.71 17.44
CA ASP A 55 9.02 -7.67 17.43
C ASP A 55 8.47 -6.83 16.27
N ILE A 56 9.09 -5.68 15.99
CA ILE A 56 8.67 -4.78 14.91
C ILE A 56 8.94 -5.44 13.54
N LYS A 57 10.04 -6.20 13.40
CA LYS A 57 10.31 -7.01 12.21
C LYS A 57 9.26 -8.10 11.97
N GLN A 58 8.74 -8.71 13.03
CA GLN A 58 7.68 -9.72 12.89
C GLN A 58 6.36 -9.09 12.47
N ARG A 59 5.98 -7.97 13.09
CA ARG A 59 4.77 -7.21 12.72
C ARG A 59 4.83 -6.71 11.29
N PHE A 60 5.95 -6.11 10.90
CA PHE A 60 6.19 -5.67 9.52
C PHE A 60 6.06 -6.82 8.53
N ARG A 61 6.71 -7.97 8.77
CA ARG A 61 6.62 -9.12 7.86
C ARG A 61 5.20 -9.68 7.77
N LYS A 62 4.48 -9.72 8.89
CA LYS A 62 3.09 -10.19 8.94
C LYS A 62 2.16 -9.26 8.15
N GLU A 63 2.25 -7.95 8.40
CA GLU A 63 1.46 -6.94 7.69
C GLU A 63 1.79 -6.89 6.20
N LEU A 64 3.09 -6.91 5.86
CA LEU A 64 3.55 -6.99 4.48
C LEU A 64 3.05 -8.27 3.81
N PHE A 65 3.12 -9.41 4.51
CA PHE A 65 2.63 -10.68 3.98
C PHE A 65 1.13 -10.62 3.70
N PHE A 66 0.30 -10.18 4.64
CA PHE A 66 -1.15 -10.06 4.40
C PHE A 66 -1.48 -9.04 3.33
N TYR A 67 -0.75 -7.93 3.27
CA TYR A 67 -0.88 -6.93 2.22
C TYR A 67 -0.56 -7.51 0.85
N VAL A 68 0.62 -8.14 0.68
CA VAL A 68 1.04 -8.76 -0.58
C VAL A 68 0.11 -9.90 -0.94
N LEU A 69 -0.25 -10.77 0.01
CA LEU A 69 -1.13 -11.90 -0.22
C LEU A 69 -2.50 -11.44 -0.71
N ARG A 70 -3.12 -10.47 -0.03
CA ARG A 70 -4.38 -9.88 -0.48
C ARG A 70 -4.23 -9.32 -1.90
N ARG A 71 -3.13 -8.63 -2.18
CA ARG A 71 -2.89 -8.03 -3.49
C ARG A 71 -2.73 -9.08 -4.58
N VAL A 72 -1.91 -10.10 -4.35
CA VAL A 72 -1.73 -11.25 -5.24
C VAL A 72 -3.06 -11.96 -5.49
N LEU A 73 -3.87 -12.20 -4.45
CA LEU A 73 -5.20 -12.81 -4.63
C LEU A 73 -6.11 -11.95 -5.51
N TRP A 74 -6.09 -10.62 -5.35
CA TRP A 74 -6.85 -9.73 -6.21
C TRP A 74 -6.30 -9.68 -7.65
N SER A 75 -5.00 -9.49 -7.82
CA SER A 75 -4.34 -9.35 -9.11
C SER A 75 -4.40 -10.62 -9.96
N TYR A 76 -4.26 -11.81 -9.36
CA TYR A 76 -4.32 -13.08 -10.09
C TYR A 76 -5.69 -13.76 -10.05
N GLY A 77 -6.52 -13.46 -9.04
CA GLY A 77 -7.84 -14.06 -8.91
C GLY A 77 -8.95 -13.23 -9.53
N PHE A 78 -9.01 -11.93 -9.25
CA PHE A 78 -10.13 -11.10 -9.70
C PHE A 78 -9.96 -10.61 -11.14
N PHE A 79 -8.86 -9.92 -11.44
CA PHE A 79 -8.70 -9.26 -12.74
C PHE A 79 -8.69 -10.22 -13.94
N PRO A 80 -7.91 -11.33 -13.93
CA PRO A 80 -7.88 -12.26 -15.05
C PRO A 80 -9.22 -12.97 -15.24
N VAL A 81 -9.91 -13.37 -14.15
CA VAL A 81 -11.25 -13.97 -14.20
C VAL A 81 -12.25 -13.01 -14.80
N VAL A 82 -12.29 -11.77 -14.29
CA VAL A 82 -13.22 -10.75 -14.77
C VAL A 82 -12.97 -10.46 -16.25
N LEU A 83 -11.72 -10.32 -16.69
CA LEU A 83 -11.41 -10.12 -18.11
C LEU A 83 -11.78 -11.33 -18.97
N ALA A 84 -11.49 -12.54 -18.49
CA ALA A 84 -11.83 -13.78 -19.18
C ALA A 84 -13.34 -13.96 -19.36
N PHE A 85 -14.16 -13.40 -18.46
CA PHE A 85 -15.62 -13.40 -18.58
C PHE A 85 -16.16 -12.18 -19.34
N TRP A 86 -15.61 -11.00 -19.08
CA TRP A 86 -16.08 -9.72 -19.60
C TRP A 86 -15.84 -9.59 -21.10
N LEU A 87 -14.67 -10.01 -21.59
CA LEU A 87 -14.35 -9.95 -23.02
C LEU A 87 -15.34 -10.79 -23.86
N PRO A 88 -15.57 -12.08 -23.56
CA PRO A 88 -16.60 -12.86 -24.25
C PRO A 88 -18.00 -12.27 -24.14
N LEU A 89 -18.37 -11.75 -22.96
CA LEU A 89 -19.70 -11.16 -22.76
C LEU A 89 -19.92 -9.92 -23.64
N VAL A 90 -18.92 -9.05 -23.75
CA VAL A 90 -18.97 -7.88 -24.63
C VAL A 90 -19.03 -8.29 -26.09
N LEU A 91 -18.23 -9.28 -26.51
CA LEU A 91 -18.26 -9.82 -27.87
C LEU A 91 -19.61 -10.47 -28.21
N ALA A 92 -20.27 -11.07 -27.22
CA ALA A 92 -21.63 -11.60 -27.35
C ALA A 92 -22.72 -10.52 -27.21
N SER A 93 -22.37 -9.22 -27.29
CA SER A 93 -23.32 -8.10 -27.13
C SER A 93 -24.14 -8.18 -25.83
N PHE A 94 -23.52 -8.61 -24.74
CA PHE A 94 -24.14 -8.85 -23.43
C PHE A 94 -25.22 -9.94 -23.42
N ASN A 95 -25.20 -10.87 -24.39
CA ASN A 95 -26.06 -12.04 -24.37
C ASN A 95 -25.35 -13.24 -23.71
N PRO A 96 -25.71 -13.61 -22.46
CA PRO A 96 -25.04 -14.69 -21.74
C PRO A 96 -25.30 -16.07 -22.33
N VAL A 97 -26.43 -16.27 -23.03
CA VAL A 97 -26.77 -17.57 -23.64
C VAL A 97 -25.85 -17.84 -24.83
N VAL A 98 -25.65 -16.83 -25.69
CA VAL A 98 -24.74 -16.94 -26.84
C VAL A 98 -23.31 -17.18 -26.36
N MET A 99 -22.85 -16.40 -25.39
CA MET A 99 -21.52 -16.58 -24.79
C MET A 99 -21.33 -18.00 -24.23
N ALA A 100 -22.32 -18.54 -23.51
CA ALA A 100 -22.25 -19.90 -22.98
C ALA A 100 -22.20 -20.96 -24.10
N GLN A 101 -23.00 -20.79 -25.16
CA GLN A 101 -23.01 -21.68 -26.32
C GLN A 101 -21.63 -21.72 -27.00
N ASP A 102 -21.00 -20.56 -27.18
CA ASP A 102 -19.67 -20.42 -27.77
C ASP A 102 -18.60 -21.08 -26.88
N LEU A 103 -18.64 -20.83 -25.57
CA LEU A 103 -17.72 -21.43 -24.61
C LEU A 103 -17.86 -22.97 -24.55
N ILE A 104 -19.09 -23.49 -24.59
CA ILE A 104 -19.34 -24.93 -24.61
C ILE A 104 -18.74 -25.55 -25.89
N THR A 105 -18.93 -24.90 -27.03
CA THR A 105 -18.38 -25.37 -28.31
C THR A 105 -16.86 -25.39 -28.28
N LEU A 106 -16.21 -24.35 -27.74
CA LEU A 106 -14.77 -24.30 -27.55
C LEU A 106 -14.27 -25.40 -26.60
N LEU A 107 -15.00 -25.65 -25.50
CA LEU A 107 -14.65 -26.67 -24.51
C LEU A 107 -14.75 -28.08 -25.12
N GLN A 108 -15.80 -28.36 -25.89
CA GLN A 108 -15.95 -29.62 -26.62
C GLN A 108 -14.83 -29.80 -27.64
N GLY A 109 -14.48 -28.75 -28.39
CA GLY A 109 -13.34 -28.75 -29.29
C GLY A 109 -12.03 -29.07 -28.58
N PHE A 110 -11.78 -28.42 -27.44
CA PHE A 110 -10.59 -28.66 -26.61
C PHE A 110 -10.52 -30.11 -26.11
N VAL A 111 -11.60 -30.63 -25.53
CA VAL A 111 -11.64 -32.00 -25.00
C VAL A 111 -11.43 -33.05 -26.10
N ALA A 112 -11.90 -32.76 -27.32
CA ALA A 112 -11.71 -33.64 -28.47
C ALA A 112 -10.30 -33.56 -29.09
N THR A 113 -9.47 -32.58 -28.73
CA THR A 113 -8.12 -32.43 -29.29
C THR A 113 -7.11 -33.41 -28.69
N ASN A 114 -5.99 -33.60 -29.40
CA ASN A 114 -4.87 -34.42 -28.94
C ASN A 114 -4.21 -33.82 -27.67
N PRO A 115 -3.63 -34.65 -26.78
CA PRO A 115 -3.01 -34.20 -25.54
C PRO A 115 -1.92 -33.12 -25.71
N GLU A 116 -1.17 -33.17 -26.80
CA GLU A 116 -0.16 -32.15 -27.12
C GLU A 116 -0.78 -30.77 -27.34
N GLN A 117 -1.90 -30.70 -28.07
CA GLN A 117 -2.62 -29.45 -28.29
C GLN A 117 -3.24 -28.95 -26.99
N GLN A 118 -3.79 -29.85 -26.16
CA GLN A 118 -4.33 -29.49 -24.85
C GLN A 118 -3.26 -28.84 -23.95
N ALA A 119 -2.07 -29.43 -23.90
CA ALA A 119 -0.94 -28.89 -23.14
C ALA A 119 -0.53 -27.51 -23.64
N ASN A 120 -0.46 -27.31 -24.96
CA ASN A 120 -0.15 -26.01 -25.55
C ASN A 120 -1.22 -24.96 -25.22
N THR A 121 -2.51 -25.30 -25.31
CA THR A 121 -3.60 -24.39 -24.94
C THR A 121 -3.55 -24.01 -23.46
N LEU A 122 -3.34 -24.98 -22.56
CA LEU A 122 -3.22 -24.73 -21.12
C LEU A 122 -1.99 -23.87 -20.81
N SER A 123 -0.87 -24.10 -21.50
CA SER A 123 0.34 -23.28 -21.37
C SER A 123 0.07 -21.84 -21.79
N SER A 124 -0.51 -21.62 -22.97
CA SER A 124 -0.87 -20.29 -23.44
C SER A 124 -1.86 -19.58 -22.51
N LEU A 125 -2.87 -20.30 -22.00
CA LEU A 125 -3.82 -19.77 -21.00
C LEU A 125 -3.11 -19.37 -19.71
N THR A 126 -2.23 -20.23 -19.19
CA THR A 126 -1.46 -19.97 -17.97
C THR A 126 -0.54 -18.77 -18.15
N ILE A 127 0.17 -18.68 -19.27
CA ILE A 127 1.05 -17.55 -19.60
C ILE A 127 0.23 -16.27 -19.71
N GLY A 128 -0.90 -16.29 -20.41
CA GLY A 128 -1.80 -15.14 -20.53
C GLY A 128 -2.33 -14.68 -19.17
N TRP A 129 -2.76 -15.64 -18.35
CA TRP A 129 -3.23 -15.39 -16.98
C TRP A 129 -2.15 -14.76 -16.10
N LEU A 130 -0.95 -15.33 -16.10
CA LEU A 130 0.18 -14.81 -15.34
C LEU A 130 0.63 -13.44 -15.86
N SER A 131 0.60 -13.21 -17.18
CA SER A 131 0.98 -11.93 -17.78
C SER A 131 0.02 -10.81 -17.35
N ILE A 132 -1.28 -11.05 -17.48
CA ILE A 132 -2.32 -10.10 -17.04
C ILE A 132 -2.20 -9.88 -15.53
N GLY A 133 -2.13 -10.96 -14.75
CA GLY A 133 -2.02 -10.86 -13.29
C GLY A 133 -0.77 -10.11 -12.81
N THR A 134 0.38 -10.35 -13.46
CA THR A 134 1.63 -9.64 -13.18
C THR A 134 1.53 -8.16 -13.51
N PHE A 135 0.96 -7.82 -14.68
CA PHE A 135 0.76 -6.43 -15.08
C PHE A 135 -0.06 -5.66 -14.05
N PHE A 136 -1.21 -6.22 -13.64
CA PHE A 136 -2.03 -5.60 -12.61
C PHE A 136 -1.35 -5.56 -11.25
N LEU A 137 -0.59 -6.60 -10.86
CA LEU A 137 0.14 -6.60 -9.60
C LEU A 137 1.15 -5.46 -9.54
N VAL A 138 1.96 -5.29 -10.59
CA VAL A 138 2.96 -4.21 -10.66
C VAL A 138 2.26 -2.85 -10.61
N PHE A 139 1.21 -2.67 -11.39
CA PHE A 139 0.47 -1.40 -11.45
C PHE A 139 -0.20 -1.06 -10.11
N ASP A 140 -0.82 -2.05 -9.48
CA ASP A 140 -1.50 -1.88 -8.20
C ASP A 140 -0.49 -1.53 -7.09
N VAL A 141 0.68 -2.19 -7.09
CA VAL A 141 1.80 -1.86 -6.17
C VAL A 141 2.31 -0.43 -6.37
N VAL A 142 2.41 0.05 -7.63
CA VAL A 142 2.85 1.42 -7.94
C VAL A 142 1.82 2.46 -7.47
N ILE A 143 0.52 2.20 -7.65
CA ILE A 143 -0.54 3.17 -7.29
C ILE A 143 -0.77 3.27 -5.77
N SER A 144 -0.77 2.14 -5.06
CA SER A 144 -0.94 2.17 -3.59
C SER A 144 0.30 1.63 -2.91
N PRO A 145 1.36 2.42 -2.73
CA PRO A 145 2.56 1.94 -2.05
C PRO A 145 2.24 1.50 -0.62
N PHE A 146 2.86 0.41 -0.18
CA PHE A 146 2.76 -0.07 1.19
C PHE A 146 3.37 0.97 2.13
N ARG A 147 2.55 1.56 3.02
CA ARG A 147 3.08 2.35 4.13
C ARG A 147 3.65 1.42 5.17
N SER A 148 4.93 1.55 5.46
CA SER A 148 5.57 0.65 6.41
C SER A 148 5.21 1.05 7.85
N PRO A 149 4.95 0.09 8.76
CA PRO A 149 4.78 0.39 10.19
C PRO A 149 6.00 1.09 10.81
N TYR A 150 7.18 0.97 10.20
CA TYR A 150 8.38 1.73 10.61
C TYR A 150 8.23 3.23 10.40
N GLU A 151 7.62 3.67 9.30
CA GLU A 151 7.37 5.10 9.05
C GLU A 151 6.35 5.64 10.03
N TYR A 152 5.32 4.84 10.37
CA TYR A 152 4.31 5.23 11.35
C TYR A 152 4.88 5.44 12.75
N GLU A 153 5.68 4.50 13.27
CA GLU A 153 6.28 4.62 14.60
C GLU A 153 7.32 5.76 14.66
N ALA A 154 8.12 5.93 13.60
CA ALA A 154 9.05 7.05 13.51
C ALA A 154 8.30 8.40 13.50
N ASP A 155 7.19 8.51 12.77
CA ASP A 155 6.40 9.74 12.71
C ASP A 155 5.72 10.05 14.05
N VAL A 156 5.25 9.04 14.79
CA VAL A 156 4.70 9.23 16.15
C VAL A 156 5.78 9.69 17.13
N TYR A 157 6.97 9.08 17.09
CA TYR A 157 8.10 9.49 17.92
C TYR A 157 8.53 10.92 17.62
N MET A 158 8.70 11.27 16.34
CA MET A 158 9.08 12.63 15.96
C MET A 158 8.04 13.66 16.40
N LYS A 159 6.74 13.35 16.35
CA LYS A 159 5.70 14.24 16.91
C LYS A 159 5.89 14.52 18.40
N SER A 160 6.25 13.50 19.19
CA SER A 160 6.51 13.69 20.62
C SER A 160 7.81 14.48 20.87
N TRP A 161 8.82 14.29 20.05
CA TRP A 161 10.10 15.01 20.13
C TRP A 161 9.94 16.50 19.79
N GLU A 162 9.18 16.82 18.73
CA GLU A 162 8.87 18.21 18.34
C GLU A 162 8.05 18.93 19.42
N GLN A 163 7.12 18.25 20.09
CA GLN A 163 6.35 18.84 21.18
C GLN A 163 7.23 19.19 22.39
N LEU A 164 8.17 18.30 22.74
CA LEU A 164 9.11 18.55 23.83
C LEU A 164 10.07 19.70 23.52
N ASN A 165 10.63 19.74 22.31
CA ASN A 165 11.55 20.80 21.92
C ASN A 165 10.84 22.14 21.64
N GLY A 166 9.66 22.12 21.03
CA GLY A 166 8.86 23.33 20.82
C GLY A 166 8.37 23.94 22.14
N THR A 167 8.14 23.10 23.16
CA THR A 167 7.83 23.57 24.52
C THR A 167 9.09 24.11 25.20
N PHE A 168 10.23 23.46 25.05
CA PHE A 168 11.52 23.90 25.59
C PHE A 168 11.95 25.27 25.04
N ASP A 169 11.83 25.49 23.72
CA ASP A 169 12.16 26.77 23.07
C ASP A 169 11.24 27.93 23.52
N SER A 170 10.00 27.61 23.90
CA SER A 170 9.03 28.61 24.41
C SER A 170 9.28 29.02 25.86
N GLU A 171 9.93 28.16 26.65
CA GLU A 171 10.21 28.37 28.08
C GLU A 171 11.61 28.99 28.30
N PHE A 172 12.55 28.72 27.40
CA PHE A 172 13.92 29.25 27.45
C PHE A 172 14.35 29.80 26.06
N PRO A 173 13.98 31.05 25.71
CA PRO A 173 14.41 31.63 24.45
C PRO A 173 15.93 31.77 24.42
N ALA A 174 16.55 31.36 23.31
CA ALA A 174 17.99 31.52 23.10
C ALA A 174 18.38 33.01 23.27
N PRO A 175 19.53 33.32 23.90
CA PRO A 175 20.00 34.69 24.01
C PRO A 175 20.18 35.27 22.60
N SER A 176 19.60 36.45 22.37
CA SER A 176 19.73 37.17 21.11
C SER A 176 21.20 37.40 20.78
N PRO A 177 21.65 37.13 19.54
CA PRO A 177 22.97 37.52 19.12
C PRO A 177 23.01 39.06 19.06
N GLU A 178 23.82 39.68 19.93
CA GLU A 178 24.22 41.09 19.86
C GLU A 178 25.22 41.32 18.72
#